data_AF-A0A5N6HI90-F1
#
_entry.id   AF-A0A5N6HI90-F1
#
_cell.length_a   1.000
_cell.length_b   1.000
_cell.length_c   1.000
_cell.angle_alpha   90.00
_cell.angle_beta   90.00
_cell.angle_gamma   90.00
#
_symmetry.space_group_name_H-M   'P 1'
#
loop_
_entity.id
_entity.type
_entity.pdbx_description
1 polymer ?
#
loop_
_entity_poly.entity_id
_entity_poly.type
_entity_poly.pdbx_seq_one_letter_code
_entity_poly.pdbx_strand_id
1 'polypeptide(L)'
;MARARERVWKQIGFRWIVEALSGGDLSHLDPFCFGSIMNSSTVVEPQVSLHGFSEKLQQRLRTHRPVLVGHNLFTDVVYLYRCFFGPLPDKLEEFQAIVHHMFPILMDTKYMATHDCGSITPKSSLSEINDNLLHIKTPKISVHEQHSKYNSQRIDHEAGYDSLLTAQIFIKLSAQLRDGGISKLPDPVELKGQSDTMGLNNTTLAVPESLKGSVEKESAARKKPLKTPTSTKLGTRFDALDVEEINDRVESMALKSRKSSSSVDVTRKVANGELIPRQGAEFWKVYGNKLRVFGPSIADPKVCRSCQETLVRRNYSSAAAQPSSESTSTATTTFPVVKPVYTINAGVALSRPPQITRDLSQFEKAYYFYQKRLNERLALPFTKYFYFKRGTPADEDWKRKIRERQTAARDIGKYNAYSKDAWNDELLVGAVEAEPEHQVEMLVQDAEATVNATSQDTSKKEEIPRPFPRVTEADQKNDQRSLNRALQRTLYLLVQTKEGYWRLPSSPVEQDETLRLAAERTLAQTAGVNMNTWMVGFHPVGHHVYNFRYPRVDKANGTEHLGEKTFFMKARIMAGQADLAANTQNLQDFKWLTKEEIAPYVLPQYYSNIKNMLAER
;
A
#
# COMPACT_ATOMS: atom_id res chain seq x y z
N MET A 1 -8.67 25.80 14.12
CA MET A 1 -9.30 25.45 12.82
C MET A 1 -8.77 26.27 11.66
N ALA A 2 -9.21 27.52 11.44
CA ALA A 2 -8.95 28.30 10.20
C ALA A 2 -7.50 28.26 9.67
N ARG A 3 -6.52 28.69 10.47
CA ARG A 3 -5.08 28.72 10.11
C ARG A 3 -4.46 27.35 9.75
N ALA A 4 -5.12 26.24 10.11
CA ALA A 4 -4.72 24.91 9.68
C ALA A 4 -5.31 24.56 8.30
N ARG A 5 -6.59 24.89 8.06
CA ARG A 5 -7.21 24.77 6.72
C ARG A 5 -6.47 25.61 5.69
N GLU A 6 -6.11 26.84 6.05
CA GLU A 6 -5.31 27.76 5.23
C GLU A 6 -3.96 27.15 4.80
N ARG A 7 -3.25 26.48 5.72
CA ARG A 7 -2.00 25.77 5.41
C ARG A 7 -2.22 24.54 4.53
N VAL A 8 -3.38 23.87 4.63
CA VAL A 8 -3.76 22.70 3.83
C VAL A 8 -4.27 23.10 2.43
N TRP A 9 -4.86 24.29 2.26
CA TRP A 9 -5.14 24.88 0.94
C TRP A 9 -3.84 25.31 0.23
N LYS A 10 -2.85 25.82 0.96
CA LYS A 10 -1.52 26.17 0.43
C LYS A 10 -0.62 24.98 0.05
N GLN A 11 -1.10 23.73 0.20
CA GLN A 11 -0.40 22.52 -0.24
C GLN A 11 -0.89 22.07 -1.62
N ILE A 12 -0.38 22.74 -2.67
CA ILE A 12 -0.77 22.56 -4.08
C ILE A 12 -0.06 21.34 -4.73
N GLY A 13 0.12 20.27 -3.95
CA GLY A 13 0.64 18.99 -4.45
C GLY A 13 -0.42 18.18 -5.19
N PHE A 14 -0.28 16.86 -5.23
CA PHE A 14 -1.21 15.95 -5.94
C PHE A 14 -2.70 16.07 -5.54
N ARG A 15 -3.00 16.75 -4.42
CA ARG A 15 -4.37 17.06 -3.95
C ARG A 15 -5.25 17.67 -5.03
N TRP A 16 -4.79 18.71 -5.75
CA TRP A 16 -5.66 19.42 -6.70
C TRP A 16 -6.07 18.54 -7.89
N ILE A 17 -5.21 17.60 -8.28
CA ILE A 17 -5.51 16.59 -9.30
C ILE A 17 -6.64 15.67 -8.79
N VAL A 18 -6.52 15.15 -7.57
CA VAL A 18 -7.55 14.26 -6.98
C VAL A 18 -8.90 14.99 -6.84
N GLU A 19 -8.90 16.23 -6.36
CA GLU A 19 -10.12 17.06 -6.25
C GLU A 19 -10.73 17.32 -7.62
N ALA A 20 -9.91 17.58 -8.65
CA ALA A 20 -10.38 17.77 -10.03
C ALA A 20 -10.96 16.48 -10.66
N LEU A 21 -10.44 15.30 -10.29
CA LEU A 21 -10.99 14.01 -10.73
C LEU A 21 -12.32 13.67 -10.06
N SER A 22 -12.48 13.98 -8.76
CA SER A 22 -13.70 13.64 -7.99
C SER A 22 -14.81 14.70 -8.02
N GLY A 23 -14.54 15.88 -8.59
CA GLY A 23 -15.48 17.03 -8.55
C GLY A 23 -15.50 17.77 -7.20
N GLY A 24 -14.35 17.81 -6.51
CA GLY A 24 -14.13 18.52 -5.25
C GLY A 24 -14.06 20.04 -5.39
N ASP A 25 -13.67 20.74 -4.31
CA ASP A 25 -13.69 22.19 -4.30
C ASP A 25 -12.34 22.81 -4.68
N LEU A 26 -12.28 23.29 -5.92
CA LEU A 26 -11.13 23.98 -6.51
C LEU A 26 -11.12 25.50 -6.28
N SER A 27 -12.12 26.07 -5.60
CA SER A 27 -12.30 27.53 -5.45
C SER A 27 -11.14 28.27 -4.76
N HIS A 28 -10.32 27.54 -4.01
CA HIS A 28 -9.16 28.06 -3.27
C HIS A 28 -7.82 27.87 -3.99
N LEU A 29 -7.81 27.44 -5.26
CA LEU A 29 -6.59 27.42 -6.07
C LEU A 29 -6.18 28.83 -6.50
N ASP A 30 -4.90 29.15 -6.31
CA ASP A 30 -4.33 30.40 -6.81
C ASP A 30 -4.38 30.41 -8.36
N PRO A 31 -5.05 31.40 -8.99
CA PRO A 31 -5.12 31.51 -10.44
C PRO A 31 -3.75 31.47 -11.13
N PHE A 32 -2.66 31.94 -10.49
CA PHE A 32 -1.31 31.89 -11.06
C PHE A 32 -0.83 30.48 -11.41
N CYS A 33 -1.38 29.42 -10.78
CA CYS A 33 -1.08 28.03 -11.13
C CYS A 33 -1.41 27.68 -12.59
N PHE A 34 -2.38 28.40 -13.17
CA PHE A 34 -2.84 28.18 -14.54
C PHE A 34 -2.12 29.07 -15.57
N GLY A 35 -1.20 29.96 -15.14
CA GLY A 35 -0.50 30.89 -16.02
C GLY A 35 0.36 30.19 -17.09
N SER A 36 1.08 29.13 -16.73
CA SER A 36 1.85 28.33 -17.71
C SER A 36 0.92 27.65 -18.73
N ILE A 37 -0.20 27.10 -18.27
CA ILE A 37 -1.19 26.40 -19.11
C ILE A 37 -1.89 27.37 -20.07
N MET A 38 -2.21 28.58 -19.61
CA MET A 38 -2.72 29.66 -20.46
C MET A 38 -1.72 30.05 -21.56
N ASN A 39 -0.43 30.10 -21.24
CA ASN A 39 0.61 30.47 -22.21
C ASN A 39 0.94 29.34 -23.21
N SER A 40 0.66 28.07 -22.88
CA SER A 40 0.90 26.91 -23.73
C SER A 40 -0.35 26.41 -24.49
N SER A 41 -1.51 27.05 -24.31
CA SER A 41 -2.80 26.65 -24.89
C SER A 41 -3.19 27.56 -26.05
N THR A 42 -3.25 26.98 -27.26
CA THR A 42 -3.61 27.71 -28.48
C THR A 42 -5.10 28.02 -28.65
N VAL A 43 -5.96 27.50 -27.75
CA VAL A 43 -7.42 27.72 -27.76
C VAL A 43 -7.87 28.86 -26.82
N VAL A 44 -6.96 29.47 -26.04
CA VAL A 44 -7.31 30.65 -25.23
C VAL A 44 -7.57 31.86 -26.14
N GLU A 45 -8.83 32.32 -26.18
CA GLU A 45 -9.21 33.57 -26.85
C GLU A 45 -8.35 34.74 -26.30
N PRO A 46 -7.73 35.60 -27.14
CA PRO A 46 -6.75 36.61 -26.70
C PRO A 46 -7.24 37.75 -25.77
N GLN A 47 -8.42 37.60 -25.16
CA GLN A 47 -9.12 38.59 -24.34
C GLN A 47 -9.62 38.01 -23.00
N VAL A 48 -9.25 36.77 -22.64
CA VAL A 48 -9.67 36.14 -21.37
C VAL A 48 -8.65 36.43 -20.27
N SER A 49 -9.08 37.06 -19.18
CA SER A 49 -8.23 37.27 -18.01
C SER A 49 -7.84 35.95 -17.35
N LEU A 50 -6.65 35.90 -16.73
CA LEU A 50 -6.13 34.71 -16.05
C LEU A 50 -7.07 34.21 -14.93
N HIS A 51 -7.81 35.13 -14.28
CA HIS A 51 -8.91 34.79 -13.36
C HIS A 51 -10.08 34.10 -14.09
N GLY A 52 -10.61 34.71 -15.15
CA GLY A 52 -11.74 34.18 -15.92
C GLY A 52 -11.43 32.85 -16.63
N PHE A 53 -10.17 32.59 -16.99
CA PHE A 53 -9.72 31.27 -17.46
C PHE A 53 -9.73 30.24 -16.34
N SER A 54 -9.21 30.57 -15.15
CA SER A 54 -9.27 29.71 -13.97
C SER A 54 -10.72 29.37 -13.60
N GLU A 55 -11.63 30.35 -13.59
CA GLU A 55 -13.06 30.13 -13.34
C GLU A 55 -13.72 29.24 -14.41
N LYS A 56 -13.48 29.50 -15.70
CA LYS A 56 -13.96 28.63 -16.80
C LYS A 56 -13.46 27.19 -16.64
N LEU A 57 -12.19 27.00 -16.26
CA LEU A 57 -11.58 25.69 -16.07
C LEU A 57 -12.11 24.94 -14.84
N GLN A 58 -12.19 25.62 -13.68
CA GLN A 58 -12.79 25.07 -12.46
C GLN A 58 -14.26 24.68 -12.69
N GLN A 59 -15.02 25.52 -13.39
CA GLN A 59 -16.40 25.21 -13.74
C GLN A 59 -16.49 24.00 -14.68
N ARG A 60 -15.63 23.92 -15.70
CA ARG A 60 -15.57 22.77 -16.62
C ARG A 60 -15.23 21.46 -15.91
N LEU A 61 -14.32 21.48 -14.94
CA LEU A 61 -13.96 20.31 -14.12
C LEU A 61 -15.11 19.89 -13.18
N ARG A 62 -15.85 20.85 -12.62
CA ARG A 62 -17.04 20.58 -11.81
C ARG A 62 -18.20 20.00 -12.64
N THR A 63 -18.45 20.50 -13.86
CA THR A 63 -19.57 20.03 -14.71
C THR A 63 -19.23 18.78 -15.53
N HIS A 64 -17.98 18.58 -15.92
CA HIS A 64 -17.52 17.44 -16.74
C HIS A 64 -16.40 16.66 -16.04
N ARG A 65 -16.80 15.75 -15.16
CA ARG A 65 -15.87 14.80 -14.55
C ARG A 65 -15.34 13.81 -15.59
N PRO A 66 -14.03 13.51 -15.59
CA PRO A 66 -13.42 12.64 -16.60
C PRO A 66 -13.79 11.17 -16.41
N VAL A 67 -13.68 10.40 -17.50
CA VAL A 67 -13.75 8.93 -17.44
C VAL A 67 -12.44 8.41 -16.88
N LEU A 68 -12.48 7.62 -15.80
CA LEU A 68 -11.29 6.93 -15.30
C LEU A 68 -11.17 5.58 -16.01
N VAL A 69 -10.00 5.32 -16.60
CA VAL A 69 -9.68 4.09 -17.31
C VAL A 69 -8.52 3.40 -16.60
N GLY A 70 -8.69 2.13 -16.26
CA GLY A 70 -7.69 1.32 -15.55
C GLY A 70 -7.64 -0.12 -16.03
N HIS A 71 -6.90 -0.95 -15.31
CA HIS A 71 -6.75 -2.38 -15.58
C HIS A 71 -6.80 -3.16 -14.28
N ASN A 72 -7.90 -3.88 -13.99
CA ASN A 72 -8.22 -4.43 -12.67
C ASN A 72 -8.52 -3.35 -11.61
N LEU A 73 -9.11 -2.22 -12.03
CA LEU A 73 -9.19 -0.93 -11.34
C LEU A 73 -9.81 -0.93 -9.91
N PHE A 74 -10.46 -2.01 -9.47
CA PHE A 74 -11.14 -2.11 -8.18
C PHE A 74 -10.21 -1.82 -6.97
N THR A 75 -9.06 -2.48 -6.88
CA THR A 75 -8.11 -2.28 -5.78
C THR A 75 -7.56 -0.86 -5.76
N ASP A 76 -7.36 -0.29 -6.95
CA ASP A 76 -6.71 1.00 -7.09
C ASP A 76 -7.65 2.13 -6.66
N VAL A 77 -8.96 1.99 -6.90
CA VAL A 77 -10.01 2.88 -6.36
C VAL A 77 -10.15 2.74 -4.84
N VAL A 78 -10.03 1.53 -4.28
CA VAL A 78 -9.98 1.31 -2.82
C VAL A 78 -8.78 2.02 -2.18
N TYR A 79 -7.59 1.90 -2.78
CA TYR A 79 -6.40 2.61 -2.31
C TYR A 79 -6.49 4.13 -2.51
N LEU A 80 -6.97 4.61 -3.66
CA LEU A 80 -7.20 6.04 -3.93
C LEU A 80 -8.12 6.65 -2.87
N TYR A 81 -9.24 5.98 -2.56
CA TYR A 81 -10.15 6.41 -1.51
C TYR A 81 -9.46 6.46 -0.14
N ARG A 82 -8.79 5.36 0.23
CA ARG A 82 -8.15 5.20 1.54
C ARG A 82 -6.96 6.16 1.76
N CYS A 83 -6.31 6.61 0.68
CA CYS A 83 -5.19 7.54 0.74
C CYS A 83 -5.62 9.01 0.78
N PHE A 84 -6.64 9.41 0.02
CA PHE A 84 -6.98 10.83 -0.17
C PHE A 84 -8.28 11.31 0.48
N PHE A 85 -9.24 10.41 0.74
CA PHE A 85 -10.59 10.80 1.18
C PHE A 85 -10.87 10.44 2.64
N GLY A 86 -10.52 9.23 3.09
CA GLY A 86 -10.77 8.83 4.48
C GLY A 86 -10.63 7.34 4.79
N PRO A 87 -11.11 6.88 5.96
CA PRO A 87 -11.36 5.46 6.18
C PRO A 87 -12.44 4.96 5.22
N LEU A 88 -12.33 3.69 4.79
CA LEU A 88 -13.37 3.03 4.00
C LEU A 88 -14.66 2.87 4.84
N PRO A 89 -15.86 2.92 4.22
CA PRO A 89 -17.11 2.63 4.93
C PRO A 89 -17.22 1.13 5.23
N ASP A 90 -18.07 0.78 6.20
CA ASP A 90 -18.21 -0.60 6.70
C ASP A 90 -18.94 -1.55 5.71
N LYS A 91 -19.55 -1.03 4.64
CA LYS A 91 -20.29 -1.81 3.63
C LYS A 91 -19.80 -1.55 2.20
N LEU A 92 -19.87 -2.58 1.36
CA LEU A 92 -19.47 -2.51 -0.05
C LEU A 92 -20.44 -1.67 -0.89
N GLU A 93 -21.74 -1.70 -0.56
CA GLU A 93 -22.80 -0.96 -1.25
C GLU A 93 -22.64 0.54 -1.00
N GLU A 94 -22.27 0.92 0.23
CA GLU A 94 -21.96 2.29 0.62
C GLU A 94 -20.69 2.78 -0.08
N PHE A 95 -19.64 1.94 -0.14
CA PHE A 95 -18.43 2.23 -0.92
C PHE A 95 -18.76 2.43 -2.41
N GLN A 96 -19.56 1.53 -3.01
CA GLN A 96 -19.96 1.61 -4.42
C GLN A 96 -20.75 2.90 -4.70
N ALA A 97 -21.71 3.25 -3.84
CA ALA A 97 -22.49 4.48 -3.98
C ALA A 97 -21.60 5.74 -3.90
N ILE A 98 -20.67 5.78 -2.94
CA ILE A 98 -19.69 6.87 -2.80
C ILE A 98 -18.77 6.95 -4.03
N VAL A 99 -18.26 5.81 -4.51
CA VAL A 99 -17.37 5.71 -5.68
C VAL A 99 -18.05 6.20 -6.95
N HIS A 100 -19.27 5.74 -7.27
CA HIS A 100 -20.01 6.24 -8.44
C HIS A 100 -20.44 7.71 -8.27
N HIS A 101 -20.71 8.16 -7.03
CA HIS A 101 -20.97 9.57 -6.76
C HIS A 101 -19.74 10.47 -6.99
N MET A 102 -18.51 9.97 -6.82
CA MET A 102 -17.27 10.73 -7.14
C MET A 102 -16.84 10.57 -8.60
N PHE A 103 -16.91 9.37 -9.16
CA PHE A 103 -16.40 9.01 -10.48
C PHE A 103 -17.54 8.39 -11.32
N PRO A 104 -18.26 9.18 -12.15
CA PRO A 104 -19.50 8.72 -12.79
C PRO A 104 -19.31 7.62 -13.83
N ILE A 105 -18.11 7.48 -14.39
CA ILE A 105 -17.77 6.46 -15.39
C ILE A 105 -16.37 5.92 -15.08
N LEU A 106 -16.33 4.67 -14.62
CA LEU A 106 -15.13 3.85 -14.50
C LEU A 106 -15.09 2.82 -15.65
N MET A 107 -13.93 2.63 -16.25
CA MET A 107 -13.68 1.62 -17.29
C MET A 107 -12.54 0.68 -16.87
N ASP A 108 -12.82 -0.61 -16.79
CA ASP A 108 -11.80 -1.63 -16.58
C ASP A 108 -11.44 -2.31 -17.91
N THR A 109 -10.27 -1.99 -18.45
CA THR A 109 -9.75 -2.61 -19.69
C THR A 109 -9.62 -4.12 -19.59
N LYS A 110 -9.45 -4.67 -18.37
CA LYS A 110 -9.39 -6.11 -18.12
C LYS A 110 -10.76 -6.77 -18.16
N TYR A 111 -11.83 -6.04 -17.84
CA TYR A 111 -13.21 -6.46 -18.07
C TYR A 111 -13.51 -6.43 -19.57
N MET A 112 -13.22 -5.30 -20.25
CA MET A 112 -13.40 -5.16 -21.70
C MET A 112 -12.68 -6.26 -22.49
N ALA A 113 -11.43 -6.59 -22.14
CA ALA A 113 -10.62 -7.62 -22.81
C ALA A 113 -11.04 -9.07 -22.51
N THR A 114 -12.02 -9.31 -21.63
CA THR A 114 -12.50 -10.66 -21.28
C THR A 114 -14.02 -10.85 -21.36
N HIS A 115 -14.75 -9.82 -21.81
CA HIS A 115 -16.17 -9.90 -22.14
C HIS A 115 -16.38 -10.74 -23.41
N ASP A 116 -17.48 -11.51 -23.47
CA ASP A 116 -17.85 -12.40 -24.58
C ASP A 116 -16.76 -13.38 -25.08
N CYS A 117 -15.67 -13.57 -24.33
CA CYS A 117 -14.70 -14.62 -24.61
C CYS A 117 -15.33 -16.01 -24.38
N GLY A 118 -15.52 -16.74 -25.48
CA GLY A 118 -15.83 -18.17 -25.46
C GLY A 118 -14.70 -19.02 -24.88
N SER A 119 -14.75 -20.35 -25.06
CA SER A 119 -13.96 -21.34 -24.31
C SER A 119 -12.43 -21.38 -24.54
N ILE A 120 -11.82 -20.30 -25.01
CA ILE A 120 -10.38 -20.11 -25.14
C ILE A 120 -9.93 -19.13 -24.05
N THR A 121 -9.07 -19.57 -23.13
CA THR A 121 -8.60 -18.75 -22.00
C THR A 121 -7.87 -17.48 -22.47
N PRO A 122 -8.41 -16.26 -22.24
CA PRO A 122 -7.73 -15.04 -22.67
C PRO A 122 -6.55 -14.72 -21.74
N LYS A 123 -5.34 -14.71 -22.33
CA LYS A 123 -4.14 -14.13 -21.71
C LYS A 123 -4.44 -12.70 -21.29
N SER A 124 -4.35 -12.42 -19.98
CA SER A 124 -5.03 -11.28 -19.36
C SER A 124 -4.16 -10.46 -18.40
N SER A 125 -2.85 -10.42 -18.64
CA SER A 125 -2.01 -9.31 -18.15
C SER A 125 -2.03 -8.12 -19.11
N LEU A 126 -1.68 -6.94 -18.61
CA LEU A 126 -1.63 -5.70 -19.37
C LEU A 126 -0.70 -5.80 -20.59
N SER A 127 0.51 -6.31 -20.40
CA SER A 127 1.54 -6.44 -21.45
C SER A 127 1.11 -7.45 -22.53
N GLU A 128 0.59 -8.62 -22.15
CA GLU A 128 0.04 -9.62 -23.10
C GLU A 128 -1.14 -9.07 -23.92
N ILE A 129 -2.05 -8.31 -23.30
CA ILE A 129 -3.18 -7.71 -24.02
C ILE A 129 -2.66 -6.65 -24.99
N ASN A 130 -1.71 -5.79 -24.60
CA ASN A 130 -1.17 -4.80 -25.53
C ASN A 130 -0.44 -5.45 -26.71
N ASP A 131 0.42 -6.45 -26.47
CA ASP A 131 1.12 -7.18 -27.52
C ASP A 131 0.14 -7.92 -28.46
N ASN A 132 -0.90 -8.56 -27.91
CA ASN A 132 -1.99 -9.12 -28.71
C ASN A 132 -2.71 -8.06 -29.56
N LEU A 133 -2.82 -6.80 -29.09
CA LEU A 133 -3.43 -5.69 -29.83
C LEU A 133 -2.45 -4.94 -30.76
N LEU A 134 -1.16 -5.27 -30.79
CA LEU A 134 -0.18 -4.59 -31.67
C LEU A 134 -0.44 -4.82 -33.16
N HIS A 135 -0.99 -5.98 -33.56
CA HIS A 135 -1.29 -6.29 -34.96
C HIS A 135 -2.39 -5.40 -35.58
N ILE A 136 -3.19 -4.73 -34.73
CA ILE A 136 -4.29 -3.87 -35.14
C ILE A 136 -3.73 -2.53 -35.63
N LYS A 137 -3.86 -2.28 -36.95
CA LYS A 137 -3.30 -1.10 -37.64
C LYS A 137 -4.10 0.20 -37.42
N THR A 138 -5.33 0.11 -36.93
CA THR A 138 -6.26 1.23 -36.79
C THR A 138 -7.01 1.20 -35.45
N PRO A 139 -7.05 2.31 -34.68
CA PRO A 139 -6.43 3.60 -34.95
C PRO A 139 -4.90 3.57 -34.76
N LYS A 140 -4.18 4.39 -35.55
CA LYS A 140 -2.76 4.63 -35.34
C LYS A 140 -2.58 5.56 -34.13
N ILE A 141 -1.96 5.05 -33.07
CA ILE A 141 -1.61 5.83 -31.87
C ILE A 141 -0.17 6.31 -32.00
N SER A 142 0.07 7.59 -31.75
CA SER A 142 1.41 8.22 -31.76
C SER A 142 1.60 9.05 -30.49
N VAL A 143 2.71 8.84 -29.79
CA VAL A 143 3.13 9.66 -28.65
C VAL A 143 3.75 10.96 -29.16
N HIS A 144 3.51 12.08 -28.46
CA HIS A 144 4.08 13.39 -28.79
C HIS A 144 5.62 13.37 -28.82
N GLU A 145 6.25 14.14 -29.71
CA GLU A 145 7.69 14.04 -29.99
C GLU A 145 8.56 14.33 -28.75
N GLN A 146 8.12 15.28 -27.92
CA GLN A 146 8.74 15.63 -26.64
C GLN A 146 8.68 14.51 -25.57
N HIS A 147 7.90 13.43 -25.79
CA HIS A 147 7.67 12.34 -24.83
C HIS A 147 8.06 10.95 -25.34
N SER A 148 9.04 10.91 -26.23
CA SER A 148 9.56 9.70 -26.88
C SER A 148 10.20 8.63 -25.96
N LYS A 149 10.30 8.85 -24.63
CA LYS A 149 10.87 7.91 -23.65
C LYS A 149 10.36 6.47 -23.82
N TYR A 150 9.05 6.29 -23.96
CA TYR A 150 8.41 4.97 -24.02
C TYR A 150 8.33 4.39 -25.45
N ASN A 151 8.86 5.09 -26.46
CA ASN A 151 8.90 4.60 -27.84
C ASN A 151 10.07 3.62 -28.09
N SER A 152 11.12 3.67 -27.25
CA SER A 152 12.35 2.87 -27.41
C SER A 152 12.66 1.95 -26.23
N GLN A 153 12.02 2.15 -25.07
CA GLN A 153 12.22 1.33 -23.87
C GLN A 153 10.87 0.82 -23.35
N ARG A 154 10.74 -0.51 -23.23
CA ARG A 154 9.69 -1.14 -22.41
C ARG A 154 10.14 -1.07 -20.95
N ILE A 155 9.31 -0.52 -20.08
CA ILE A 155 9.58 -0.39 -18.65
C ILE A 155 8.32 -0.83 -17.90
N ASP A 156 8.01 -2.13 -17.99
CA ASP A 156 6.89 -2.74 -17.26
C ASP A 156 6.99 -2.39 -15.77
N HIS A 157 5.86 -2.10 -15.13
CA HIS A 157 5.76 -1.68 -13.73
C HIS A 157 6.21 -0.24 -13.42
N GLU A 158 6.60 0.58 -14.41
CA GLU A 158 6.57 2.04 -14.25
C GLU A 158 5.14 2.56 -14.48
N ALA A 159 4.55 3.21 -13.49
CA ALA A 159 3.15 3.68 -13.54
C ALA A 159 2.82 4.57 -14.78
N GLY A 160 3.79 5.32 -15.30
CA GLY A 160 3.63 6.12 -16.53
C GLY A 160 3.61 5.27 -17.81
N TYR A 161 4.34 4.15 -17.83
CA TYR A 161 4.33 3.17 -18.91
C TYR A 161 3.05 2.32 -18.87
N ASP A 162 2.69 1.80 -17.70
CA ASP A 162 1.46 1.02 -17.50
C ASP A 162 0.20 1.84 -17.83
N SER A 163 0.19 3.14 -17.53
CA SER A 163 -0.87 4.07 -17.96
C SER A 163 -0.94 4.23 -19.48
N LEU A 164 0.20 4.33 -20.17
CA LEU A 164 0.26 4.40 -21.63
C LEU A 164 -0.26 3.10 -22.28
N LEU A 165 0.14 1.94 -21.77
CA LEU A 165 -0.38 0.64 -22.21
C LEU A 165 -1.90 0.55 -21.99
N THR A 166 -2.39 0.93 -20.81
CA THR A 166 -3.83 0.94 -20.49
C THR A 166 -4.63 1.81 -21.46
N ALA A 167 -4.13 3.00 -21.80
CA ALA A 167 -4.75 3.88 -22.79
C ALA A 167 -4.73 3.28 -24.21
N GLN A 168 -3.62 2.68 -24.64
CA GLN A 168 -3.51 2.01 -25.95
C GLN A 168 -4.51 0.85 -26.08
N ILE A 169 -4.62 0.02 -25.04
CA ILE A 169 -5.57 -1.10 -24.96
C ILE A 169 -7.01 -0.58 -25.03
N PHE A 170 -7.36 0.42 -24.21
CA PHE A 170 -8.70 1.00 -24.18
C PHE A 170 -9.15 1.53 -25.55
N ILE A 171 -8.28 2.30 -26.21
CA ILE A 171 -8.57 2.90 -27.53
C ILE A 171 -8.75 1.81 -28.60
N LYS A 172 -7.88 0.79 -28.62
CA LYS A 172 -7.95 -0.29 -29.62
C LYS A 172 -9.16 -1.20 -29.41
N LEU A 173 -9.44 -1.62 -28.17
CA LEU A 173 -10.64 -2.41 -27.85
C LEU A 173 -11.93 -1.64 -28.17
N SER A 174 -11.99 -0.34 -27.86
CA SER A 174 -13.17 0.49 -28.16
C SER A 174 -13.43 0.62 -29.67
N ALA A 175 -12.39 0.57 -30.51
CA ALA A 175 -12.55 0.52 -31.96
C ALA A 175 -13.04 -0.86 -32.44
N GLN A 176 -12.40 -1.95 -32.00
CA GLN A 176 -12.82 -3.32 -32.37
C GLN A 176 -14.27 -3.62 -31.98
N LEU A 177 -14.66 -3.27 -30.75
CA LEU A 177 -16.01 -3.51 -30.22
C LEU A 177 -17.10 -2.68 -30.93
N ARG A 178 -16.73 -1.62 -31.66
CA ARG A 178 -17.64 -0.83 -32.50
C ARG A 178 -17.75 -1.40 -33.92
N ASP A 179 -16.61 -1.77 -34.52
CA ASP A 179 -16.56 -2.11 -35.96
C ASP A 179 -17.07 -3.52 -36.29
N GLY A 180 -17.27 -4.37 -35.27
CA GLY A 180 -18.01 -5.63 -35.39
C GLY A 180 -17.70 -6.59 -34.24
N GLY A 181 -18.70 -6.87 -33.39
CA GLY A 181 -18.54 -7.74 -32.22
C GLY A 181 -18.08 -9.15 -32.59
N ILE A 182 -16.81 -9.47 -32.27
CA ILE A 182 -16.13 -10.76 -32.44
C ILE A 182 -16.42 -11.43 -33.81
N SER A 183 -16.19 -10.70 -34.89
CA SER A 183 -16.22 -11.22 -36.26
C SER A 183 -14.99 -12.09 -36.56
N LYS A 184 -15.00 -13.33 -36.05
CA LYS A 184 -14.12 -14.47 -36.38
C LYS A 184 -12.61 -14.20 -36.36
N LEU A 185 -11.92 -14.79 -35.37
CA LEU A 185 -10.51 -15.17 -35.56
C LEU A 185 -10.38 -16.03 -36.84
N PRO A 186 -9.35 -15.80 -37.68
CA PRO A 186 -8.99 -16.76 -38.72
C PRO A 186 -8.57 -18.08 -38.07
N ASP A 187 -9.08 -19.20 -38.58
CA ASP A 187 -8.71 -20.53 -38.08
C ASP A 187 -7.20 -20.78 -38.25
N PRO A 188 -6.51 -21.40 -37.27
CA PRO A 188 -5.11 -21.77 -37.41
C PRO A 188 -4.96 -22.84 -38.51
N VAL A 189 -3.99 -22.65 -39.40
CA VAL A 189 -3.74 -23.55 -40.54
C VAL A 189 -3.32 -24.93 -40.04
N GLU A 190 -4.21 -25.93 -40.16
CA GLU A 190 -3.85 -27.34 -39.95
C GLU A 190 -2.94 -27.84 -41.08
N LEU A 191 -1.64 -27.96 -40.80
CA LEU A 191 -0.74 -28.79 -41.60
C LEU A 191 -0.78 -30.24 -41.10
N LYS A 192 -1.73 -31.02 -41.62
CA LYS A 192 -1.75 -32.48 -41.49
C LYS A 192 -1.28 -33.14 -42.79
N GLY A 193 -0.15 -33.84 -42.70
CA GLY A 193 0.34 -34.78 -43.70
C GLY A 193 1.22 -35.79 -42.96
N GLN A 194 0.90 -37.09 -43.06
CA GLN A 194 1.62 -38.14 -42.34
C GLN A 194 2.86 -38.63 -43.12
N SER A 195 3.56 -39.59 -42.53
CA SER A 195 4.81 -40.21 -42.97
C SER A 195 4.77 -40.79 -44.40
N ASP A 196 5.90 -41.04 -45.05
CA ASP A 196 6.49 -42.39 -44.92
C ASP A 196 7.97 -42.57 -45.37
N THR A 197 8.66 -43.36 -44.55
CA THR A 197 9.78 -44.31 -44.78
C THR A 197 11.11 -43.97 -45.49
N MET A 198 12.17 -44.52 -44.88
CA MET A 198 13.52 -44.83 -45.39
C MET A 198 14.48 -43.66 -45.71
N GLY A 199 15.77 -43.92 -45.59
CA GLY A 199 16.85 -42.93 -45.80
C GLY A 199 18.21 -43.61 -45.98
N LEU A 200 19.27 -42.82 -46.20
CA LEU A 200 20.65 -43.32 -46.30
C LEU A 200 21.70 -42.27 -45.87
N ASN A 201 22.86 -42.78 -45.48
CA ASN A 201 24.05 -42.13 -44.92
C ASN A 201 24.63 -40.97 -45.76
N ASN A 202 25.23 -39.93 -45.12
CA ASN A 202 26.69 -39.79 -45.05
C ASN A 202 27.22 -38.52 -44.32
N THR A 203 28.18 -38.78 -43.42
CA THR A 203 29.41 -38.11 -42.94
C THR A 203 29.85 -36.68 -43.41
N THR A 204 30.69 -36.05 -42.55
CA THR A 204 31.66 -34.93 -42.79
C THR A 204 31.12 -33.50 -43.05
N LEU A 205 31.76 -32.37 -42.66
CA LEU A 205 33.08 -32.08 -42.01
C LEU A 205 33.08 -30.73 -41.20
N ALA A 206 34.26 -30.30 -40.71
CA ALA A 206 34.62 -29.11 -39.90
C ALA A 206 34.12 -27.73 -40.44
N VAL A 207 33.85 -26.64 -39.68
CA VAL A 207 34.60 -25.90 -38.61
C VAL A 207 35.88 -25.20 -39.17
N PRO A 208 36.22 -23.90 -38.92
CA PRO A 208 35.51 -22.78 -38.25
C PRO A 208 35.61 -21.39 -38.98
N GLU A 209 35.25 -20.33 -38.23
CA GLU A 209 35.98 -19.03 -38.11
C GLU A 209 35.61 -17.76 -38.90
N SER A 210 36.16 -16.66 -38.36
CA SER A 210 35.75 -15.25 -38.52
C SER A 210 36.58 -14.46 -39.53
N LEU A 211 36.09 -13.30 -39.96
CA LEU A 211 36.97 -12.18 -40.36
C LEU A 211 36.33 -10.80 -40.09
N LYS A 212 37.17 -9.76 -40.02
CA LYS A 212 36.82 -8.38 -39.65
C LYS A 212 37.00 -7.39 -40.80
N GLY A 213 36.21 -6.31 -40.74
CA GLY A 213 36.53 -5.00 -41.33
C GLY A 213 36.02 -4.76 -42.75
N SER A 214 36.06 -3.52 -43.28
CA SER A 214 36.24 -2.17 -42.70
C SER A 214 36.31 -1.15 -43.87
N VAL A 215 36.32 0.18 -43.58
CA VAL A 215 36.65 1.28 -44.54
C VAL A 215 35.54 1.53 -45.59
N GLU A 216 35.07 2.75 -45.94
CA GLU A 216 35.14 4.15 -45.44
C GLU A 216 33.92 4.93 -46.09
N LYS A 217 33.74 6.26 -46.21
CA LYS A 217 34.48 7.53 -45.97
C LYS A 217 33.50 8.72 -45.83
N GLU A 218 34.00 9.88 -45.33
CA GLU A 218 33.67 11.30 -45.69
C GLU A 218 32.20 11.83 -45.83
N SER A 219 31.88 13.12 -45.55
CA SER A 219 32.63 14.25 -44.97
C SER A 219 31.72 15.38 -44.42
N ALA A 220 32.30 16.30 -43.61
CA ALA A 220 32.06 17.76 -43.46
C ALA A 220 30.63 18.37 -43.56
N ALA A 221 30.20 19.39 -42.79
CA ALA A 221 30.71 20.19 -41.65
C ALA A 221 29.46 20.72 -40.86
N ARG A 222 29.46 21.56 -39.80
CA ARG A 222 30.31 22.69 -39.37
C ARG A 222 29.97 23.03 -37.89
N LYS A 223 30.93 23.44 -37.05
CA LYS A 223 30.71 23.77 -35.61
C LYS A 223 30.64 25.29 -35.34
N LYS A 224 29.93 25.65 -34.25
CA LYS A 224 30.03 26.84 -33.34
C LYS A 224 28.75 27.71 -33.25
N PRO A 225 28.51 28.44 -32.15
CA PRO A 225 29.13 28.39 -30.81
C PRO A 225 28.13 28.19 -29.64
N LEU A 226 28.68 27.95 -28.44
CA LEU A 226 27.95 27.94 -27.16
C LEU A 226 27.61 29.38 -26.70
N LYS A 227 26.43 29.59 -26.09
CA LYS A 227 26.13 30.75 -25.24
C LYS A 227 25.25 30.38 -24.04
N THR A 228 25.84 30.49 -22.85
CA THR A 228 25.17 30.88 -21.58
C THR A 228 24.92 32.41 -21.62
N PRO A 229 23.99 33.01 -20.82
CA PRO A 229 23.86 32.78 -19.38
C PRO A 229 22.46 32.87 -18.71
N THR A 230 22.45 32.47 -17.43
CA THR A 230 21.60 32.96 -16.31
C THR A 230 20.08 33.13 -16.50
N SER A 231 19.32 32.23 -15.86
CA SER A 231 18.22 32.64 -14.97
C SER A 231 17.98 31.57 -13.89
N THR A 232 17.90 31.96 -12.62
CA THR A 232 17.63 31.05 -11.50
C THR A 232 16.14 30.87 -11.29
N LYS A 233 15.56 29.81 -11.85
CA LYS A 233 14.22 29.30 -11.48
C LYS A 233 14.28 27.79 -11.23
N LEU A 234 13.70 27.36 -10.11
CA LEU A 234 13.45 25.96 -9.81
C LEU A 234 12.21 25.50 -10.58
N GLY A 235 12.39 25.24 -11.89
CA GLY A 235 11.37 24.60 -12.71
C GLY A 235 11.21 23.12 -12.37
N THR A 236 9.98 22.63 -12.45
CA THR A 236 9.67 21.19 -12.34
C THR A 236 9.61 20.56 -13.74
N ARG A 237 9.61 19.23 -13.83
CA ARG A 237 9.53 18.52 -15.12
C ARG A 237 8.22 18.75 -15.90
N PHE A 238 7.24 19.46 -15.34
CA PHE A 238 5.99 19.84 -16.02
C PHE A 238 6.10 21.16 -16.79
N ASP A 239 7.13 21.98 -16.57
CA ASP A 239 7.33 23.28 -17.25
C ASP A 239 7.84 23.15 -18.71
N ALA A 240 7.76 21.95 -19.28
CA ALA A 240 8.21 21.60 -20.64
C ALA A 240 7.13 20.83 -21.43
N LEU A 241 5.86 21.13 -21.15
CA LEU A 241 4.68 20.54 -21.81
C LEU A 241 4.01 21.56 -22.73
N ASP A 242 4.45 21.62 -23.99
CA ASP A 242 3.66 22.29 -25.03
C ASP A 242 2.46 21.39 -25.42
N VAL A 243 1.28 21.98 -25.54
CA VAL A 243 0.03 21.23 -25.79
C VAL A 243 -0.65 21.74 -27.06
N GLU A 244 -0.49 21.02 -28.16
CA GLU A 244 -1.31 21.25 -29.36
C GLU A 244 -2.76 20.82 -29.11
N GLU A 245 -3.72 21.69 -29.44
CA GLU A 245 -5.14 21.48 -29.15
C GLU A 245 -6.00 21.23 -30.40
N ILE A 246 -7.06 20.44 -30.21
CA ILE A 246 -8.10 20.18 -31.23
C ILE A 246 -9.16 21.27 -31.10
N ASN A 247 -9.40 22.01 -32.19
CA ASN A 247 -10.25 23.20 -32.19
C ASN A 247 -11.59 22.96 -32.90
N ASP A 248 -12.70 23.23 -32.21
CA ASP A 248 -14.09 23.08 -32.67
C ASP A 248 -14.84 24.43 -32.65
N ARG A 249 -14.89 25.13 -33.81
CA ARG A 249 -16.01 26.02 -34.24
C ARG A 249 -15.81 26.55 -35.67
N VAL A 250 -16.87 27.18 -36.21
CA VAL A 250 -17.07 27.37 -37.66
C VAL A 250 -17.15 28.86 -38.03
N GLU A 251 -16.45 29.20 -39.13
CA GLU A 251 -16.51 30.45 -39.92
C GLU A 251 -16.03 31.76 -39.23
N SER A 252 -15.42 32.73 -39.94
CA SER A 252 -15.38 32.95 -41.40
C SER A 252 -14.02 33.48 -41.94
N MET A 253 -13.90 33.50 -43.28
CA MET A 253 -12.94 34.28 -44.11
C MET A 253 -11.41 34.10 -43.94
N ALA A 254 -10.91 33.05 -44.59
CA ALA A 254 -9.82 33.08 -45.59
C ALA A 254 -8.48 33.82 -45.33
N LEU A 255 -7.39 33.05 -45.15
CA LEU A 255 -6.42 32.85 -46.24
C LEU A 255 -5.60 31.54 -46.11
N LYS A 256 -5.00 31.15 -47.24
CA LYS A 256 -4.41 29.83 -47.55
C LYS A 256 -3.17 29.45 -46.71
N SER A 257 -3.20 28.27 -46.06
CA SER A 257 -2.02 27.41 -45.90
C SER A 257 -2.42 25.92 -45.81
N ARG A 258 -1.48 25.01 -46.07
CA ARG A 258 -1.75 23.57 -46.31
C ARG A 258 -1.96 22.77 -45.02
N LYS A 259 -3.21 22.61 -44.57
CA LYS A 259 -3.56 21.49 -43.68
C LYS A 259 -3.67 20.19 -44.50
N SER A 260 -3.20 19.07 -43.94
CA SER A 260 -3.28 17.75 -44.59
C SER A 260 -4.71 17.17 -44.50
N SER A 261 -5.08 16.35 -45.49
CA SER A 261 -6.43 15.77 -45.61
C SER A 261 -6.85 14.90 -44.41
N SER A 262 -5.89 14.40 -43.62
CA SER A 262 -6.16 13.55 -42.46
C SER A 262 -6.78 14.29 -41.26
N SER A 263 -6.49 15.59 -41.09
CA SER A 263 -6.95 16.33 -39.91
C SER A 263 -8.47 16.53 -39.90
N VAL A 264 -9.03 17.00 -41.02
CA VAL A 264 -10.48 17.31 -41.12
C VAL A 264 -11.34 16.05 -41.01
N ASP A 265 -10.88 14.93 -41.58
CA ASP A 265 -11.60 13.66 -41.53
C ASP A 265 -11.60 13.05 -40.11
N VAL A 266 -10.52 13.24 -39.35
CA VAL A 266 -10.48 12.89 -37.91
C VAL A 266 -11.44 13.77 -37.10
N THR A 267 -11.46 15.09 -37.29
CA THR A 267 -12.39 15.97 -36.55
C THR A 267 -13.85 15.63 -36.87
N ARG A 268 -14.20 15.36 -38.13
CA ARG A 268 -15.53 14.87 -38.52
C ARG A 268 -15.88 13.56 -37.81
N LYS A 269 -14.95 12.61 -37.74
CA LYS A 269 -15.14 11.32 -37.06
C LYS A 269 -15.25 11.46 -35.54
N VAL A 270 -14.52 12.39 -34.92
CA VAL A 270 -14.71 12.76 -33.50
C VAL A 270 -16.12 13.33 -33.30
N ALA A 271 -16.54 14.30 -34.12
CA ALA A 271 -17.85 14.94 -34.03
C ALA A 271 -18.98 13.88 -34.07
N ASN A 272 -18.97 13.03 -35.10
CA ASN A 272 -19.95 11.96 -35.32
C ASN A 272 -19.90 10.82 -34.28
N GLY A 273 -18.84 10.70 -33.47
CA GLY A 273 -18.64 9.60 -32.52
C GLY A 273 -18.04 8.31 -33.13
N GLU A 274 -17.53 8.39 -34.36
CA GLU A 274 -16.91 7.30 -35.14
C GLU A 274 -15.50 6.90 -34.62
N LEU A 275 -15.08 7.38 -33.45
CA LEU A 275 -13.77 7.08 -32.85
C LEU A 275 -13.88 6.54 -31.43
N ILE A 276 -14.64 7.21 -30.55
CA ILE A 276 -14.99 6.73 -29.20
C ILE A 276 -16.50 6.93 -29.02
N PRO A 277 -17.27 5.91 -28.57
CA PRO A 277 -18.72 6.03 -28.38
C PRO A 277 -19.09 7.18 -27.44
N ARG A 278 -20.10 7.98 -27.81
CA ARG A 278 -20.61 9.08 -26.96
C ARG A 278 -21.33 8.53 -25.72
N GLN A 279 -21.36 9.32 -24.64
CA GLN A 279 -22.13 9.00 -23.43
C GLN A 279 -23.60 8.75 -23.80
N GLY A 280 -24.16 7.62 -23.33
CA GLY A 280 -25.51 7.16 -23.70
C GLY A 280 -25.54 6.01 -24.72
N ALA A 281 -24.47 5.76 -25.46
CA ALA A 281 -24.39 4.57 -26.34
C ALA A 281 -24.38 3.25 -25.54
N GLU A 282 -24.95 2.17 -26.12
CA GLU A 282 -25.03 0.84 -25.48
C GLU A 282 -23.69 0.33 -24.94
N PHE A 283 -22.57 0.66 -25.61
CA PHE A 283 -21.21 0.40 -25.14
C PHE A 283 -21.01 0.77 -23.67
N TRP A 284 -21.52 1.93 -23.22
CA TRP A 284 -21.36 2.38 -21.82
C TRP A 284 -22.28 1.63 -20.85
N LYS A 285 -23.38 1.01 -21.31
CA LYS A 285 -24.21 0.11 -20.48
C LYS A 285 -23.59 -1.29 -20.35
N VAL A 286 -22.90 -1.75 -21.39
CA VAL A 286 -22.21 -3.05 -21.41
C VAL A 286 -20.92 -2.99 -20.59
N TYR A 287 -20.09 -1.96 -20.79
CA TYR A 287 -18.73 -1.89 -20.25
C TYR A 287 -18.50 -0.83 -19.16
N GLY A 288 -19.35 0.20 -19.08
CA GLY A 288 -19.20 1.28 -18.11
C GLY A 288 -19.59 0.87 -16.70
N ASN A 289 -18.83 1.35 -15.71
CA ASN A 289 -19.03 1.10 -14.27
C ASN A 289 -18.98 -0.38 -13.85
N LYS A 290 -18.58 -1.30 -14.73
CA LYS A 290 -18.33 -2.71 -14.42
C LYS A 290 -16.83 -2.95 -14.29
N LEU A 291 -16.40 -3.23 -13.05
CA LEU A 291 -15.01 -3.58 -12.73
C LEU A 291 -14.85 -5.10 -12.64
N ARG A 292 -13.68 -5.63 -12.98
CA ARG A 292 -13.40 -7.07 -12.82
C ARG A 292 -13.06 -7.41 -11.36
N VAL A 293 -14.10 -7.45 -10.52
CA VAL A 293 -14.04 -7.98 -9.15
C VAL A 293 -13.98 -9.52 -9.20
N PHE A 294 -13.73 -10.18 -8.06
CA PHE A 294 -13.59 -11.63 -7.94
C PHE A 294 -14.89 -12.38 -8.29
N GLY A 295 -14.98 -12.80 -9.56
CA GLY A 295 -16.12 -13.52 -10.12
C GLY A 295 -17.26 -12.60 -10.56
N PRO A 296 -17.97 -12.91 -11.66
CA PRO A 296 -19.28 -12.31 -11.91
C PRO A 296 -20.27 -12.81 -10.85
N SER A 297 -21.26 -11.98 -10.50
CA SER A 297 -22.40 -12.45 -9.70
C SER A 297 -23.21 -13.49 -10.47
N ILE A 298 -23.96 -14.33 -9.74
CA ILE A 298 -24.69 -15.51 -10.25
C ILE A 298 -25.82 -15.16 -11.26
N ALA A 299 -26.05 -13.87 -11.54
CA ALA A 299 -27.19 -13.36 -12.29
C ALA A 299 -26.99 -13.23 -13.82
N ASP A 300 -25.78 -13.34 -14.36
CA ASP A 300 -25.51 -13.08 -15.79
C ASP A 300 -24.90 -14.31 -16.51
N PRO A 301 -25.69 -15.10 -17.27
CA PRO A 301 -25.34 -16.46 -17.70
C PRO A 301 -24.40 -16.53 -18.93
N LYS A 302 -23.62 -15.47 -19.20
CA LYS A 302 -22.83 -15.31 -20.44
C LYS A 302 -21.30 -15.42 -20.28
N VAL A 303 -20.78 -15.68 -19.08
CA VAL A 303 -19.34 -15.88 -18.88
C VAL A 303 -18.96 -17.36 -19.02
N CYS A 304 -17.98 -17.66 -19.87
CA CYS A 304 -17.56 -19.04 -20.10
C CYS A 304 -16.92 -19.68 -18.85
N ARG A 305 -17.28 -20.95 -18.58
CA ARG A 305 -16.75 -21.81 -17.51
C ARG A 305 -15.22 -21.84 -17.43
N SER A 306 -14.55 -21.85 -18.58
CA SER A 306 -13.08 -21.80 -18.72
C SER A 306 -12.44 -20.57 -18.05
N CYS A 307 -13.15 -19.43 -18.07
CA CYS A 307 -12.68 -18.17 -17.47
C CYS A 307 -12.84 -18.11 -15.94
N GLN A 308 -13.62 -19.00 -15.32
CA GLN A 308 -13.65 -19.15 -13.86
C GLN A 308 -12.39 -19.90 -13.37
N GLU A 309 -11.99 -20.96 -14.08
CA GLU A 309 -10.87 -21.83 -13.70
C GLU A 309 -9.50 -21.12 -13.78
N THR A 310 -9.35 -20.08 -14.61
CA THR A 310 -8.08 -19.33 -14.72
C THR A 310 -7.83 -18.30 -13.61
N LEU A 311 -8.78 -18.06 -12.70
CA LEU A 311 -8.58 -17.19 -11.52
C LEU A 311 -7.60 -17.80 -10.50
N VAL A 312 -7.39 -19.11 -10.58
CA VAL A 312 -6.69 -19.98 -9.62
C VAL A 312 -5.16 -19.80 -9.62
N ARG A 313 -4.57 -19.00 -10.54
CA ARG A 313 -3.10 -18.79 -10.60
C ARG A 313 -2.69 -17.34 -10.85
N ARG A 314 -2.43 -16.57 -9.79
CA ARG A 314 -1.57 -15.38 -9.80
C ARG A 314 -0.77 -15.24 -8.51
N ASN A 315 0.54 -15.06 -8.62
CA ASN A 315 1.42 -14.81 -7.48
C ASN A 315 1.35 -13.33 -7.06
N TYR A 316 1.04 -13.05 -5.80
CA TYR A 316 1.17 -11.70 -5.24
C TYR A 316 2.63 -11.47 -4.79
N SER A 317 3.35 -10.59 -5.49
CA SER A 317 4.73 -10.19 -5.13
C SER A 317 4.77 -8.75 -4.64
N SER A 318 4.50 -8.55 -3.35
CA SER A 318 4.62 -7.25 -2.67
C SER A 318 6.01 -7.07 -2.07
N ALA A 319 6.99 -6.71 -2.92
CA ALA A 319 8.33 -6.36 -2.46
C ALA A 319 8.32 -5.02 -1.71
N ALA A 320 8.80 -5.01 -0.45
CA ALA A 320 8.89 -3.79 0.35
C ALA A 320 10.03 -2.89 -0.14
N ALA A 321 9.73 -1.62 -0.40
CA ALA A 321 10.74 -0.64 -0.81
C ALA A 321 11.70 -0.31 0.35
N GLN A 322 13.00 -0.36 0.08
CA GLN A 322 14.05 0.11 0.99
C GLN A 322 14.05 1.65 1.04
N PRO A 323 14.22 2.29 2.21
CA PRO A 323 14.37 3.74 2.31
C PRO A 323 15.74 4.17 1.77
N SER A 324 15.75 5.13 0.84
CA SER A 324 16.97 5.73 0.31
C SER A 324 17.63 6.66 1.34
N SER A 325 18.95 6.55 1.48
CA SER A 325 19.75 7.39 2.38
C SER A 325 19.95 8.80 1.83
N GLU A 326 19.42 9.82 2.52
CA GLU A 326 19.76 11.23 2.27
C GLU A 326 21.06 11.62 2.99
N SER A 327 21.91 12.39 2.31
CA SER A 327 23.21 12.84 2.84
C SER A 327 23.07 14.16 3.63
N THR A 328 23.23 14.10 4.95
CA THR A 328 23.13 15.28 5.82
C THR A 328 24.28 16.26 5.60
N SER A 329 23.97 17.50 5.17
CA SER A 329 24.93 18.61 5.16
C SER A 329 24.90 19.37 6.49
N THR A 330 26.00 19.32 7.24
CA THR A 330 26.13 19.99 8.54
C THR A 330 26.49 21.47 8.39
N ALA A 331 25.52 22.35 8.62
CA ALA A 331 25.74 23.80 8.78
C ALA A 331 25.38 24.24 10.21
N THR A 332 26.38 24.38 11.07
CA THR A 332 26.19 24.82 12.46
C THR A 332 25.97 26.33 12.55
N THR A 333 24.74 26.74 12.85
CA THR A 333 24.42 28.13 13.22
C THR A 333 24.51 28.32 14.73
N THR A 334 25.40 29.21 15.18
CA THR A 334 25.57 29.56 16.59
C THR A 334 24.47 30.52 17.04
N PHE A 335 23.54 30.05 17.88
CA PHE A 335 22.50 30.89 18.48
C PHE A 335 22.98 31.56 19.78
N PRO A 336 22.53 32.79 20.08
CA PRO A 336 22.94 33.51 21.29
C PRO A 336 22.32 32.90 22.56
N VAL A 337 23.09 32.89 23.65
CA VAL A 337 22.66 32.33 24.94
C VAL A 337 21.68 33.29 25.63
N VAL A 338 20.39 33.03 25.46
CA VAL A 338 19.32 33.67 26.24
C VAL A 338 19.19 32.96 27.60
N LYS A 339 19.13 33.72 28.70
CA LYS A 339 18.94 33.15 30.05
C LYS A 339 17.66 32.28 30.11
N PRO A 340 17.70 31.07 30.71
CA PRO A 340 16.59 30.12 30.63
C PRO A 340 15.39 30.53 31.50
N VAL A 341 14.42 31.19 30.88
CA VAL A 341 13.11 31.60 31.45
C VAL A 341 12.19 30.40 31.78
N TYR A 342 12.58 29.19 31.37
CA TYR A 342 11.85 27.94 31.60
C TYR A 342 12.80 26.88 32.14
N THR A 343 12.36 26.12 33.14
CA THR A 343 13.09 24.93 33.61
C THR A 343 12.97 23.84 32.55
N ILE A 344 14.10 23.28 32.12
CA ILE A 344 14.15 22.17 31.16
C ILE A 344 14.18 20.87 31.95
N ASN A 345 13.26 19.95 31.65
CA ASN A 345 13.19 18.64 32.28
C ASN A 345 13.46 17.53 31.25
N ALA A 346 14.24 16.51 31.63
CA ALA A 346 14.33 15.25 30.92
C ALA A 346 13.21 14.33 31.42
N GLY A 347 12.26 14.01 30.55
CA GLY A 347 11.24 12.99 30.81
C GLY A 347 11.60 11.67 30.15
N VAL A 348 11.07 10.55 30.66
CA VAL A 348 11.37 9.22 30.11
C VAL A 348 10.09 8.43 29.82
N ALA A 349 9.86 8.14 28.55
CA ALA A 349 8.86 7.17 28.11
C ALA A 349 9.49 5.77 28.10
N LEU A 350 9.65 5.17 29.28
CA LEU A 350 10.10 3.78 29.42
C LEU A 350 8.97 2.82 29.04
N SER A 351 9.28 1.88 28.15
CA SER A 351 8.30 0.99 27.52
C SER A 351 8.73 -0.48 27.55
N ARG A 352 7.83 -1.40 27.92
CA ARG A 352 7.99 -2.85 27.76
C ARG A 352 7.23 -3.28 26.50
N PRO A 353 7.87 -3.65 25.39
CA PRO A 353 7.20 -4.00 24.13
C PRO A 353 6.39 -5.32 24.26
N PRO A 354 5.46 -5.64 23.34
CA PRO A 354 4.78 -6.93 23.33
C PRO A 354 5.78 -8.10 23.32
N GLN A 355 5.50 -9.10 24.14
CA GLN A 355 6.30 -10.34 24.25
C GLN A 355 5.71 -11.47 23.39
N ILE A 356 4.42 -11.39 23.07
CA ILE A 356 3.71 -12.34 22.22
C ILE A 356 2.95 -11.60 21.11
N THR A 357 2.57 -12.33 20.06
CA THR A 357 1.69 -11.83 19.00
C THR A 357 0.37 -11.32 19.56
N ARG A 358 -0.24 -10.35 18.88
CA ARG A 358 -1.62 -9.92 19.15
C ARG A 358 -2.62 -11.04 18.88
N ASP A 359 -3.80 -10.96 19.50
CA ASP A 359 -4.96 -11.74 19.08
C ASP A 359 -5.44 -11.33 17.67
N LEU A 360 -6.10 -12.28 17.01
CA LEU A 360 -6.69 -12.15 15.69
C LEU A 360 -8.18 -11.83 15.81
N SER A 361 -8.69 -10.95 14.94
CA SER A 361 -10.14 -10.72 14.84
C SER A 361 -10.85 -11.95 14.27
N GLN A 362 -12.17 -12.05 14.48
CA GLN A 362 -12.98 -13.13 13.91
C GLN A 362 -12.86 -13.20 12.37
N PHE A 363 -12.83 -12.05 11.70
CA PHE A 363 -12.60 -11.97 10.26
C PHE A 363 -11.20 -12.47 9.87
N GLU A 364 -10.16 -12.14 10.63
CA GLU A 364 -8.80 -12.63 10.37
C GLU A 364 -8.67 -14.14 10.59
N LYS A 365 -9.28 -14.69 11.65
CA LYS A 365 -9.35 -16.14 11.91
C LYS A 365 -9.99 -16.87 10.73
N ALA A 366 -11.18 -16.43 10.31
CA ALA A 366 -11.89 -17.00 9.16
C ALA A 366 -11.11 -16.85 7.84
N TYR A 367 -10.54 -15.66 7.57
CA TYR A 367 -9.75 -15.40 6.36
C TYR A 367 -8.50 -16.28 6.29
N TYR A 368 -7.73 -16.40 7.37
CA TYR A 368 -6.56 -17.28 7.38
C TYR A 368 -6.95 -18.75 7.18
N PHE A 369 -8.04 -19.21 7.81
CA PHE A 369 -8.52 -20.58 7.60
C PHE A 369 -8.95 -20.84 6.14
N TYR A 370 -9.70 -19.91 5.54
CA TYR A 370 -10.05 -19.94 4.12
C TYR A 370 -8.80 -19.99 3.23
N GLN A 371 -7.81 -19.14 3.48
CA GLN A 371 -6.55 -19.14 2.74
C GLN A 371 -5.75 -20.45 2.91
N LYS A 372 -5.80 -21.11 4.08
CA LYS A 372 -5.19 -22.44 4.27
C LYS A 372 -5.85 -23.51 3.40
N ARG A 373 -7.19 -23.57 3.35
CA ARG A 373 -7.91 -24.52 2.48
C ARG A 373 -7.73 -24.20 1.00
N LEU A 374 -7.76 -22.93 0.61
CA LEU A 374 -7.43 -22.50 -0.75
C LEU A 374 -6.00 -22.93 -1.12
N ASN A 375 -5.03 -22.79 -0.21
CA ASN A 375 -3.66 -23.26 -0.42
C ASN A 375 -3.59 -24.79 -0.59
N GLU A 376 -4.36 -25.59 0.16
CA GLU A 376 -4.45 -27.06 -0.04
C GLU A 376 -4.98 -27.44 -1.44
N ARG A 377 -5.79 -26.58 -2.08
CA ARG A 377 -6.24 -26.75 -3.48
C ARG A 377 -5.19 -26.35 -4.52
N LEU A 378 -4.27 -25.46 -4.15
CA LEU A 378 -3.26 -24.87 -5.04
C LEU A 378 -1.89 -25.58 -4.97
N ALA A 379 -1.55 -26.12 -3.80
CA ALA A 379 -0.28 -26.74 -3.52
C ALA A 379 -0.08 -28.05 -4.30
N LEU A 380 1.17 -28.44 -4.50
CA LEU A 380 1.49 -29.79 -4.93
C LEU A 380 1.21 -30.78 -3.78
N PRO A 381 0.64 -31.96 -4.06
CA PRO A 381 0.26 -32.91 -3.03
C PRO A 381 1.49 -33.40 -2.24
N PHE A 382 1.33 -33.52 -0.92
CA PHE A 382 2.41 -33.80 0.02
C PHE A 382 3.25 -35.04 -0.37
N THR A 383 4.54 -34.82 -0.62
CA THR A 383 5.50 -35.81 -1.13
C THR A 383 5.99 -36.78 -0.04
N LYS A 384 5.05 -37.54 0.55
CA LYS A 384 5.27 -38.43 1.71
C LYS A 384 6.59 -39.22 1.69
N TYR A 385 6.97 -39.78 0.54
CA TYR A 385 8.17 -40.62 0.37
C TYR A 385 9.50 -39.88 0.57
N PHE A 386 9.51 -38.54 0.57
CA PHE A 386 10.67 -37.72 0.92
C PHE A 386 10.89 -37.67 2.45
N TYR A 387 9.81 -37.67 3.23
CA TYR A 387 9.84 -37.53 4.68
C TYR A 387 9.76 -38.88 5.42
N PHE A 388 8.99 -39.84 4.89
CA PHE A 388 8.71 -41.12 5.53
C PHE A 388 9.26 -42.29 4.68
N LYS A 389 10.27 -42.99 5.20
CA LYS A 389 10.82 -44.21 4.59
C LYS A 389 9.77 -45.33 4.66
N ARG A 390 9.54 -46.01 3.53
CA ARG A 390 8.55 -47.10 3.42
C ARG A 390 8.82 -48.20 4.44
N GLY A 391 7.78 -48.66 5.13
CA GLY A 391 7.87 -49.76 6.11
C GLY A 391 8.48 -49.38 7.46
N THR A 392 8.55 -48.08 7.77
CA THR A 392 8.84 -47.60 9.14
C THR A 392 7.53 -47.40 9.92
N PRO A 393 7.52 -47.52 11.27
CA PRO A 393 6.32 -47.24 12.07
C PRO A 393 5.69 -45.86 11.79
N ALA A 394 6.52 -44.85 11.52
CA ALA A 394 6.06 -43.51 11.14
C ALA A 394 5.34 -43.46 9.76
N ASP A 395 5.77 -44.27 8.78
CA ASP A 395 5.07 -44.44 7.50
C ASP A 395 3.71 -45.16 7.69
N GLU A 396 3.57 -45.97 8.73
CA GLU A 396 2.32 -46.69 9.04
C GLU A 396 1.34 -45.85 9.87
N ASP A 397 1.81 -45.09 10.87
CA ASP A 397 1.01 -44.10 11.57
C ASP A 397 0.50 -43.02 10.61
N TRP A 398 1.35 -42.52 9.70
CA TRP A 398 0.92 -41.59 8.66
C TRP A 398 -0.16 -42.20 7.75
N LYS A 399 -0.01 -43.46 7.32
CA LYS A 399 -1.04 -44.20 6.53
C LYS A 399 -2.34 -44.39 7.31
N ARG A 400 -2.32 -44.46 8.64
CA ARG A 400 -3.54 -44.50 9.48
C ARG A 400 -4.21 -43.13 9.47
N LYS A 401 -3.52 -42.10 9.96
CA LYS A 401 -4.07 -40.75 10.13
C LYS A 401 -4.52 -40.09 8.83
N ILE A 402 -3.85 -40.34 7.70
CA ILE A 402 -4.28 -39.79 6.40
C ILE A 402 -5.65 -40.34 5.95
N ARG A 403 -6.04 -41.56 6.36
CA ARG A 403 -7.38 -42.11 6.09
C ARG A 403 -8.47 -41.44 6.92
N GLU A 404 -8.14 -40.98 8.13
CA GLU A 404 -9.06 -40.33 9.08
C GLU A 404 -9.22 -38.82 8.80
N ARG A 405 -8.14 -38.14 8.41
CA ARG A 405 -8.10 -36.70 8.10
C ARG A 405 -8.40 -36.35 6.65
N GLN A 406 -8.12 -37.25 5.71
CA GLN A 406 -8.17 -37.05 4.25
C GLN A 406 -7.15 -36.04 3.67
N THR A 407 -6.66 -35.09 4.46
CA THR A 407 -5.57 -34.13 4.13
C THR A 407 -4.27 -34.43 4.91
N ALA A 408 -3.14 -33.99 4.35
CA ALA A 408 -1.84 -33.99 5.02
C ALA A 408 -1.69 -32.83 6.03
N ALA A 409 -2.45 -31.74 5.86
CA ALA A 409 -2.55 -30.66 6.83
C ALA A 409 -3.28 -31.13 8.11
N ARG A 410 -3.09 -30.39 9.20
CA ARG A 410 -3.54 -30.79 10.55
C ARG A 410 -4.56 -29.83 11.16
N ASP A 411 -4.73 -28.68 10.52
CA ASP A 411 -5.29 -27.43 11.05
C ASP A 411 -6.36 -26.81 10.12
N ILE A 412 -6.82 -27.57 9.12
CA ILE A 412 -7.89 -27.18 8.16
C ILE A 412 -9.18 -28.02 8.31
N GLY A 413 -9.26 -28.82 9.37
CA GLY A 413 -10.32 -29.81 9.58
C GLY A 413 -10.27 -30.97 8.57
N LYS A 414 -11.38 -31.66 8.38
CA LYS A 414 -11.54 -32.68 7.33
C LYS A 414 -11.87 -31.98 6.01
N TYR A 415 -10.90 -31.95 5.10
CA TYR A 415 -11.07 -31.40 3.75
C TYR A 415 -10.24 -32.22 2.75
N ASN A 416 -10.69 -32.29 1.49
CA ASN A 416 -9.99 -33.00 0.42
C ASN A 416 -10.19 -32.29 -0.92
N ALA A 417 -9.14 -31.61 -1.38
CA ALA A 417 -9.11 -30.82 -2.61
C ALA A 417 -9.35 -31.60 -3.91
N TYR A 418 -9.22 -32.94 -3.87
CA TYR A 418 -9.39 -33.84 -5.03
C TYR A 418 -10.69 -34.65 -4.96
N SER A 419 -11.53 -34.43 -3.95
CA SER A 419 -12.84 -35.08 -3.81
C SER A 419 -13.90 -34.44 -4.72
N LYS A 420 -15.04 -35.12 -4.90
CA LYS A 420 -16.23 -34.52 -5.56
C LYS A 420 -16.76 -33.32 -4.77
N ASP A 421 -16.49 -33.29 -3.47
CA ASP A 421 -16.97 -32.28 -2.52
C ASP A 421 -15.92 -31.19 -2.26
N ALA A 422 -14.87 -31.11 -3.08
CA ALA A 422 -13.82 -30.10 -2.99
C ALA A 422 -14.31 -28.64 -3.18
N TRP A 423 -15.56 -28.47 -3.63
CA TRP A 423 -16.27 -27.18 -3.68
C TRP A 423 -16.73 -26.68 -2.30
N ASN A 424 -16.79 -27.57 -1.30
CA ASN A 424 -17.21 -27.26 0.06
C ASN A 424 -15.99 -26.94 0.95
N ASP A 425 -15.18 -25.98 0.51
CA ASP A 425 -13.99 -25.52 1.23
C ASP A 425 -14.24 -24.36 2.19
N GLU A 426 -15.38 -23.67 2.09
CA GLU A 426 -15.78 -22.64 3.05
C GLU A 426 -16.20 -23.22 4.42
N LEU A 427 -16.33 -22.37 5.43
CA LEU A 427 -16.85 -22.72 6.75
C LEU A 427 -18.17 -22.00 7.01
N LEU A 428 -19.06 -22.64 7.76
CA LEU A 428 -20.27 -22.01 8.30
C LEU A 428 -19.91 -21.06 9.44
N VAL A 429 -20.74 -20.03 9.64
CA VAL A 429 -20.57 -19.06 10.73
C VAL A 429 -20.67 -19.78 12.08
N GLY A 430 -19.66 -19.60 12.94
CA GLY A 430 -19.55 -20.28 14.23
C GLY A 430 -18.80 -21.62 14.21
N ALA A 431 -18.22 -22.02 13.08
CA ALA A 431 -17.33 -23.17 12.99
C ALA A 431 -16.10 -23.02 13.91
N VAL A 432 -15.82 -24.05 14.72
CA VAL A 432 -14.77 -24.06 15.74
C VAL A 432 -13.39 -24.28 15.12
N GLU A 433 -13.34 -24.85 13.91
CA GLU A 433 -12.12 -25.15 13.17
C GLU A 433 -11.27 -23.92 12.83
N ALA A 434 -11.89 -22.74 12.75
CA ALA A 434 -11.19 -21.47 12.53
C ALA A 434 -10.48 -20.92 13.80
N GLU A 435 -10.83 -21.42 14.98
CA GLU A 435 -10.31 -20.89 16.25
C GLU A 435 -8.88 -21.40 16.56
N PRO A 436 -7.91 -20.51 16.85
CA PRO A 436 -6.52 -20.90 17.13
C PRO A 436 -6.38 -21.94 18.26
N GLU A 437 -7.22 -21.83 19.29
CA GLU A 437 -7.26 -22.72 20.44
C GLU A 437 -7.57 -24.18 20.02
N HIS A 438 -8.53 -24.36 19.10
CA HIS A 438 -8.87 -25.67 18.55
C HIS A 438 -7.77 -26.19 17.61
N GLN A 439 -7.16 -25.32 16.80
CA GLN A 439 -6.03 -25.71 15.94
C GLN A 439 -4.82 -26.18 16.76
N VAL A 440 -4.53 -25.53 17.90
CA VAL A 440 -3.49 -25.98 18.84
C VAL A 440 -3.85 -27.33 19.46
N GLU A 441 -5.08 -27.53 19.91
CA GLU A 441 -5.53 -28.81 20.49
C GLU A 441 -5.38 -29.97 19.49
N MET A 442 -5.86 -29.79 18.25
CA MET A 442 -5.75 -30.81 17.19
C MET A 442 -4.29 -31.12 16.81
N LEU A 443 -3.39 -30.12 16.87
CA LEU A 443 -1.95 -30.32 16.65
C LEU A 443 -1.29 -31.10 17.79
N VAL A 444 -1.64 -30.81 19.04
CA VAL A 444 -1.12 -31.52 20.23
C VAL A 444 -1.60 -32.97 20.23
N GLN A 445 -2.91 -33.21 20.06
CA GLN A 445 -3.48 -34.57 20.06
C GLN A 445 -2.91 -35.45 18.94
N ASP A 446 -2.68 -34.90 17.74
CA ASP A 446 -2.04 -35.66 16.66
C ASP A 446 -0.58 -35.98 16.96
N ALA A 447 0.15 -35.06 17.60
CA ALA A 447 1.53 -35.29 18.01
C ALA A 447 1.60 -36.34 19.14
N GLU A 448 0.74 -36.26 20.16
CA GLU A 448 0.60 -37.28 21.23
C GLU A 448 0.27 -38.64 20.62
N ALA A 449 -0.70 -38.70 19.70
CA ALA A 449 -1.05 -39.92 18.96
C ALA A 449 0.08 -40.41 18.04
N THR A 450 1.04 -39.55 17.65
CA THR A 450 2.25 -39.98 16.90
C THR A 450 3.21 -40.68 17.86
N VAL A 451 3.60 -40.00 18.93
CA VAL A 451 4.60 -40.50 19.89
C VAL A 451 4.14 -41.83 20.48
N ASN A 452 2.91 -41.89 20.98
CA ASN A 452 2.32 -43.10 21.57
C ASN A 452 2.13 -44.25 20.55
N ALA A 453 2.09 -43.97 19.25
CA ALA A 453 2.05 -44.99 18.20
C ALA A 453 3.43 -45.46 17.72
N THR A 454 4.49 -44.69 18.00
CA THR A 454 5.88 -45.01 17.62
C THR A 454 6.74 -45.48 18.80
N SER A 455 6.27 -45.31 20.04
CA SER A 455 6.91 -45.84 21.24
C SER A 455 6.93 -47.37 21.23
N GLN A 456 8.01 -47.94 21.78
CA GLN A 456 8.12 -49.38 22.07
C GLN A 456 7.52 -49.74 23.45
N ASP A 457 7.43 -48.78 24.38
CA ASP A 457 6.77 -48.92 25.67
C ASP A 457 5.34 -48.39 25.56
N THR A 458 4.37 -49.29 25.48
CA THR A 458 2.93 -48.97 25.42
C THR A 458 2.31 -48.79 26.82
N SER A 459 3.07 -48.98 27.90
CA SER A 459 2.57 -48.85 29.28
C SER A 459 2.52 -47.39 29.75
N LYS A 460 3.28 -46.51 29.11
CA LYS A 460 3.32 -45.07 29.41
C LYS A 460 2.81 -44.28 28.22
N LYS A 461 1.86 -43.39 28.49
CA LYS A 461 1.50 -42.34 27.54
C LYS A 461 2.46 -41.18 27.70
N GLU A 462 3.08 -40.75 26.62
CA GLU A 462 3.86 -39.51 26.60
C GLU A 462 2.92 -38.35 26.27
N GLU A 463 2.73 -37.46 27.25
CA GLU A 463 1.93 -36.24 27.12
C GLU A 463 2.82 -35.10 26.60
N ILE A 464 2.34 -34.33 25.63
CA ILE A 464 3.15 -33.27 25.02
C ILE A 464 2.93 -31.95 25.77
N PRO A 465 3.98 -31.22 26.14
CA PRO A 465 3.87 -29.98 26.90
C PRO A 465 3.05 -28.94 26.12
N ARG A 466 1.84 -28.68 26.60
CA ARG A 466 0.88 -27.73 26.03
C ARG A 466 1.40 -26.29 26.16
N PRO A 467 1.19 -25.40 25.17
CA PRO A 467 1.62 -24.01 25.27
C PRO A 467 1.04 -23.30 26.49
N PHE A 468 1.86 -22.48 27.15
CA PHE A 468 1.42 -21.65 28.28
C PHE A 468 0.28 -20.69 27.87
N PRO A 469 -0.67 -20.39 28.77
CA PRO A 469 -1.80 -19.52 28.47
C PRO A 469 -1.36 -18.10 28.12
N ARG A 470 -2.03 -17.50 27.11
CA ARG A 470 -1.78 -16.11 26.66
C ARG A 470 -2.18 -15.04 27.68
N VAL A 471 -2.98 -15.44 28.68
CA VAL A 471 -3.46 -14.63 29.81
C VAL A 471 -2.76 -15.13 31.07
N THR A 472 -2.08 -14.24 31.78
CA THR A 472 -1.28 -14.61 32.96
C THR A 472 -2.07 -14.47 34.28
N GLU A 473 -1.53 -14.97 35.38
CA GLU A 473 -2.05 -14.66 36.72
C GLU A 473 -2.10 -13.15 37.00
N ALA A 474 -1.16 -12.38 36.44
CA ALA A 474 -1.12 -10.93 36.62
C ALA A 474 -2.23 -10.21 35.84
N ASP A 475 -2.73 -10.81 34.75
CA ASP A 475 -3.94 -10.36 34.06
C ASP A 475 -5.19 -10.65 34.89
N GLN A 476 -5.33 -11.88 35.38
CA GLN A 476 -6.48 -12.30 36.21
C GLN A 476 -6.58 -11.51 37.52
N LYS A 477 -5.44 -11.22 38.17
CA LYS A 477 -5.34 -10.42 39.40
C LYS A 477 -5.29 -8.91 39.11
N ASN A 478 -5.25 -8.50 37.85
CA ASN A 478 -5.05 -7.13 37.37
C ASN A 478 -3.89 -6.38 38.07
N ASP A 479 -2.74 -7.05 38.22
CA ASP A 479 -1.56 -6.48 38.89
C ASP A 479 -0.87 -5.44 38.00
N GLN A 480 -1.19 -4.17 38.26
CA GLN A 480 -0.63 -3.01 37.57
C GLN A 480 0.86 -2.74 37.89
N ARG A 481 1.50 -3.47 38.83
CA ARG A 481 2.96 -3.41 39.05
C ARG A 481 3.70 -4.53 38.32
N SER A 482 3.05 -5.62 37.92
CA SER A 482 3.69 -6.73 37.22
C SER A 482 3.95 -6.44 35.74
N LEU A 483 5.20 -6.67 35.31
CA LEU A 483 5.60 -6.62 33.90
C LEU A 483 5.06 -7.79 33.06
N ASN A 484 4.52 -8.84 33.70
CA ASN A 484 3.99 -10.03 33.03
C ASN A 484 2.50 -9.86 32.62
N ARG A 485 1.81 -8.83 33.12
CA ARG A 485 0.45 -8.48 32.69
C ARG A 485 0.43 -8.00 31.23
N ALA A 486 -0.61 -8.30 30.45
CA ALA A 486 -0.84 -7.82 29.10
C ALA A 486 0.37 -8.02 28.14
N LEU A 487 0.82 -9.27 27.99
CA LEU A 487 1.96 -9.64 27.15
C LEU A 487 1.81 -9.22 25.67
N GLN A 488 0.59 -8.99 25.18
CA GLN A 488 0.28 -8.59 23.80
C GLN A 488 0.39 -7.08 23.51
N ARG A 489 0.57 -6.24 24.54
CA ARG A 489 0.53 -4.77 24.46
C ARG A 489 1.81 -4.16 25.03
N THR A 490 2.24 -3.01 24.50
CA THR A 490 3.23 -2.19 25.18
C THR A 490 2.68 -1.68 26.51
N LEU A 491 3.43 -1.93 27.58
CA LEU A 491 3.25 -1.25 28.87
C LEU A 491 4.22 -0.07 28.99
N TYR A 492 3.78 0.99 29.65
CA TYR A 492 4.59 2.17 29.97
C TYR A 492 4.66 2.38 31.48
N LEU A 493 5.84 2.79 31.96
CA LEU A 493 6.05 3.14 33.37
C LEU A 493 5.48 4.53 33.66
N LEU A 494 4.45 4.59 34.50
CA LEU A 494 3.97 5.80 35.17
C LEU A 494 4.38 5.78 36.64
N VAL A 495 4.55 6.98 37.21
CA VAL A 495 4.91 7.21 38.61
C VAL A 495 4.03 8.30 39.23
N GLN A 496 3.77 8.19 40.53
CA GLN A 496 2.91 9.10 41.28
C GLN A 496 3.72 10.08 42.14
N THR A 497 3.48 11.39 42.00
CA THR A 497 4.08 12.41 42.90
C THR A 497 3.38 12.42 44.26
N LYS A 498 4.00 13.05 45.28
CA LYS A 498 3.36 13.24 46.61
C LYS A 498 2.05 14.04 46.57
N GLU A 499 1.82 14.78 45.49
CA GLU A 499 0.60 15.55 45.21
C GLU A 499 -0.53 14.65 44.64
N GLY A 500 -0.27 13.35 44.46
CA GLY A 500 -1.21 12.36 43.94
C GLY A 500 -1.25 12.26 42.41
N TYR A 501 -0.56 13.14 41.68
CA TYR A 501 -0.58 13.18 40.22
C TYR A 501 0.28 12.09 39.58
N TRP A 502 -0.28 11.39 38.59
CA TRP A 502 0.44 10.44 37.76
C TRP A 502 1.10 11.14 36.57
N ARG A 503 2.39 10.84 36.35
CA ARG A 503 3.18 11.32 35.21
C ARG A 503 4.23 10.29 34.80
N LEU A 504 4.81 10.45 33.62
CA LEU A 504 6.03 9.72 33.26
C LEU A 504 7.22 10.23 34.11
N PRO A 505 8.22 9.40 34.46
CA PRO A 505 9.41 9.84 35.19
C PRO A 505 10.06 11.07 34.54
N SER A 506 10.44 12.08 35.34
CA SER A 506 11.08 13.29 34.82
C SER A 506 11.88 14.08 35.88
N SER A 507 13.17 14.35 35.63
CA SER A 507 13.98 15.31 36.41
C SER A 507 14.21 16.62 35.67
N PRO A 508 14.60 17.71 36.37
CA PRO A 508 15.33 18.82 35.75
C PRO A 508 16.64 18.35 35.11
N VAL A 509 17.08 19.07 34.08
CA VAL A 509 18.38 18.88 33.41
C VAL A 509 19.45 19.76 34.08
N GLU A 510 20.58 19.16 34.40
CA GLU A 510 21.75 19.82 35.01
C GLU A 510 22.68 20.44 33.92
N GLN A 511 23.61 21.32 34.30
CA GLN A 511 24.27 22.21 33.33
C GLN A 511 25.26 21.51 32.37
N ASP A 512 25.86 20.40 32.78
CA ASP A 512 26.91 19.68 32.02
C ASP A 512 26.45 18.32 31.43
N GLU A 513 25.15 18.01 31.47
CA GLU A 513 24.62 16.73 30.96
C GLU A 513 23.80 16.89 29.66
N THR A 514 23.82 15.84 28.81
CA THR A 514 22.92 15.78 27.67
C THR A 514 21.52 15.32 28.10
N LEU A 515 20.48 15.69 27.34
CA LEU A 515 19.10 15.27 27.60
C LEU A 515 18.94 13.73 27.72
N ARG A 516 19.81 12.96 27.05
CA ARG A 516 19.86 11.50 27.18
C ARG A 516 20.46 11.06 28.53
N LEU A 517 21.59 11.63 28.94
CA LEU A 517 22.21 11.31 30.23
C LEU A 517 21.29 11.71 31.39
N ALA A 518 20.64 12.86 31.28
CA ALA A 518 19.59 13.32 32.19
C ALA A 518 18.42 12.32 32.31
N ALA A 519 18.02 11.70 31.19
CA ALA A 519 16.99 10.66 31.17
C ALA A 519 17.48 9.33 31.77
N GLU A 520 18.73 8.93 31.54
CA GLU A 520 19.33 7.72 32.13
C GLU A 520 19.47 7.89 33.66
N ARG A 521 19.92 9.07 34.12
CA ARG A 521 19.94 9.51 35.52
C ARG A 521 18.53 9.58 36.13
N THR A 522 17.54 10.09 35.39
CA THR A 522 16.13 10.12 35.83
C THR A 522 15.62 8.72 36.15
N LEU A 523 15.86 7.71 35.29
CA LEU A 523 15.43 6.34 35.57
C LEU A 523 16.05 5.80 36.85
N ALA A 524 17.37 5.91 37.00
CA ALA A 524 18.08 5.44 38.18
C ALA A 524 17.59 6.10 39.49
N GLN A 525 17.32 7.40 39.48
CA GLN A 525 16.79 8.14 40.64
C GLN A 525 15.33 7.82 41.00
N THR A 526 14.51 7.41 40.02
CA THR A 526 13.05 7.27 40.19
C THR A 526 12.55 5.85 40.36
N ALA A 527 13.22 4.89 39.72
CA ALA A 527 12.81 3.49 39.61
C ALA A 527 13.97 2.51 39.84
N GLY A 528 15.11 3.01 40.33
CA GLY A 528 16.26 2.21 40.72
C GLY A 528 17.11 1.73 39.54
N VAL A 529 18.23 1.07 39.89
CA VAL A 529 19.19 0.50 38.93
C VAL A 529 18.85 -0.95 38.51
N ASN A 530 17.84 -1.56 39.14
CA ASN A 530 17.46 -2.96 38.94
C ASN A 530 16.61 -3.19 37.67
N MET A 531 16.85 -2.39 36.62
CA MET A 531 16.22 -2.50 35.31
C MET A 531 17.28 -2.44 34.21
N ASN A 532 17.37 -3.49 33.38
CA ASN A 532 18.12 -3.44 32.14
C ASN A 532 17.33 -2.60 31.13
N THR A 533 17.74 -1.35 30.94
CA THR A 533 17.06 -0.39 30.05
C THR A 533 17.97 0.11 28.93
N TRP A 534 17.37 0.38 27.78
CA TRP A 534 18.04 0.84 26.57
C TRP A 534 17.37 2.10 26.03
N MET A 535 18.12 3.22 25.98
CA MET A 535 17.70 4.45 25.31
C MET A 535 17.76 4.27 23.79
N VAL A 536 16.65 4.50 23.10
CA VAL A 536 16.50 4.21 21.66
C VAL A 536 17.30 5.20 20.78
N GLY A 537 17.61 6.39 21.29
CA GLY A 537 18.40 7.39 20.57
C GLY A 537 18.55 8.71 21.34
N PHE A 538 19.16 9.70 20.69
CA PHE A 538 19.46 11.02 21.28
C PHE A 538 18.36 12.08 21.06
N HIS A 539 17.34 11.78 20.25
CA HIS A 539 16.24 12.71 19.95
C HIS A 539 15.03 12.47 20.86
N PRO A 540 14.39 13.52 21.42
CA PRO A 540 13.15 13.36 22.17
C PRO A 540 11.98 13.00 21.23
N VAL A 541 11.14 12.06 21.64
CA VAL A 541 9.97 11.59 20.86
C VAL A 541 8.69 12.39 21.11
N GLY A 542 8.72 13.29 22.08
CA GLY A 542 7.61 14.16 22.45
C GLY A 542 8.05 15.23 23.44
N HIS A 543 7.17 16.21 23.70
CA HIS A 543 7.40 17.22 24.72
C HIS A 543 6.09 17.64 25.38
N HIS A 544 6.18 18.17 26.60
CA HIS A 544 5.08 18.81 27.31
C HIS A 544 5.56 20.14 27.90
N VAL A 545 4.79 21.20 27.65
CA VAL A 545 5.04 22.54 28.19
C VAL A 545 3.98 22.84 29.23
N TYR A 546 4.40 23.17 30.45
CA TYR A 546 3.53 23.60 31.53
C TYR A 546 3.90 25.02 31.95
N ASN A 547 2.98 25.98 31.76
CA ASN A 547 3.19 27.36 32.17
C ASN A 547 2.59 27.56 33.57
N PHE A 548 3.35 28.19 34.48
CA PHE A 548 2.80 28.53 35.80
C PHE A 548 1.77 29.67 35.67
N ARG A 549 0.72 29.66 36.52
CA ARG A 549 -0.27 30.75 36.56
C ARG A 549 0.31 32.07 37.09
N TYR A 550 1.38 31.97 37.88
CA TYR A 550 2.18 33.08 38.40
C TYR A 550 3.65 32.66 38.30
N PRO A 551 4.59 33.51 37.83
CA PRO A 551 6.00 33.16 37.75
C PRO A 551 6.55 32.73 39.12
N ARG A 552 7.32 31.64 39.15
CA ARG A 552 8.05 31.24 40.35
C ARG A 552 9.41 31.92 40.34
N VAL A 553 9.61 32.89 41.24
CA VAL A 553 10.92 33.52 41.46
C VAL A 553 11.78 32.57 42.29
N ASP A 554 12.91 32.12 41.75
CA ASP A 554 13.84 31.31 42.53
C ASP A 554 14.67 32.19 43.48
N LYS A 555 14.68 31.84 44.77
CA LYS A 555 15.26 32.64 45.85
C LYS A 555 16.79 32.68 45.82
N ALA A 556 17.44 31.73 45.18
CA ALA A 556 18.90 31.70 45.07
C ALA A 556 19.44 32.67 44.00
N ASN A 557 18.76 32.76 42.85
CA ASN A 557 19.27 33.43 41.65
C ASN A 557 18.41 34.60 41.16
N GLY A 558 17.35 34.97 41.87
CA GLY A 558 16.47 36.10 41.53
C GLY A 558 15.83 35.99 40.13
N THR A 559 15.72 34.76 39.60
CA THR A 559 15.31 34.50 38.22
C THR A 559 13.83 34.09 38.18
N GLU A 560 13.07 34.65 37.25
CA GLU A 560 11.66 34.32 37.05
C GLU A 560 11.49 33.08 36.17
N HIS A 561 10.98 31.99 36.74
CA HIS A 561 10.59 30.79 36.00
C HIS A 561 9.12 30.92 35.59
N LEU A 562 8.88 31.06 34.28
CA LEU A 562 7.53 31.17 33.69
C LEU A 562 6.86 29.80 33.47
N GLY A 563 7.64 28.71 33.49
CA GLY A 563 7.12 27.35 33.33
C GLY A 563 8.19 26.27 33.24
N GLU A 564 7.74 25.05 32.99
CA GLU A 564 8.54 23.85 32.77
C GLU A 564 8.38 23.34 31.34
N LYS A 565 9.46 22.82 30.76
CA LYS A 565 9.50 22.19 29.43
C LYS A 565 10.11 20.80 29.56
N THR A 566 9.25 19.78 29.61
CA THR A 566 9.67 18.38 29.68
C THR A 566 9.80 17.80 28.28
N PHE A 567 10.97 17.28 27.93
CA PHE A 567 11.24 16.58 26.68
C PHE A 567 11.37 15.09 26.95
N PHE A 568 10.60 14.25 26.25
CA PHE A 568 10.52 12.82 26.54
C PHE A 568 11.47 11.99 25.67
N MET A 569 12.44 11.34 26.31
CA MET A 569 13.31 10.34 25.71
C MET A 569 12.61 8.98 25.69
N LYS A 570 12.78 8.20 24.61
CA LYS A 570 12.19 6.86 24.50
C LYS A 570 13.16 5.80 24.98
N ALA A 571 12.75 5.04 25.99
CA ALA A 571 13.51 3.92 26.55
C ALA A 571 12.73 2.62 26.40
N ARG A 572 13.46 1.50 26.29
CA ARG A 572 12.90 0.14 26.41
C ARG A 572 13.46 -0.55 27.64
N ILE A 573 12.61 -1.27 28.38
CA ILE A 573 13.08 -2.25 29.36
C ILE A 573 13.23 -3.62 28.69
N MET A 574 14.29 -4.35 29.03
CA MET A 574 14.55 -5.71 28.54
C MET A 574 14.52 -6.76 29.66
N ALA A 575 14.88 -6.39 30.89
CA ALA A 575 14.81 -7.24 32.08
C ALA A 575 14.79 -6.39 33.36
N GLY A 576 14.48 -7.01 34.50
CA GLY A 576 14.40 -6.33 35.80
C GLY A 576 13.03 -5.72 36.09
N GLN A 577 12.95 -4.87 37.12
CA GLN A 577 11.71 -4.28 37.62
C GLN A 577 12.01 -2.92 38.30
N ALA A 578 11.04 -2.01 38.25
CA ALA A 578 11.12 -0.72 38.94
C ALA A 578 11.06 -0.90 40.46
N ASP A 579 11.98 -0.25 41.17
CA ASP A 579 12.01 -0.18 42.63
C ASP A 579 12.05 1.28 43.10
N LEU A 580 11.20 1.62 44.07
CA LEU A 580 11.04 2.96 44.63
C LEU A 580 11.68 3.10 46.02
N ALA A 581 12.23 2.04 46.61
CA ALA A 581 12.78 2.06 47.97
C ALA A 581 13.93 3.06 48.18
N ALA A 582 14.73 3.33 47.14
CA ALA A 582 15.87 4.26 47.16
C ALA A 582 15.61 5.60 46.43
N ASN A 583 14.34 5.95 46.19
CA ASN A 583 13.94 7.02 45.26
C ASN A 583 14.25 8.44 45.77
N THR A 584 15.11 9.17 45.06
CA THR A 584 15.51 10.54 45.40
C THR A 584 14.41 11.57 45.11
N GLN A 585 13.55 11.30 44.14
CA GLN A 585 12.46 12.17 43.68
C GLN A 585 11.15 12.00 44.47
N ASN A 586 11.18 11.31 45.62
CA ASN A 586 10.10 11.32 46.61
C ASN A 586 8.75 10.74 46.11
N LEU A 587 8.74 9.90 45.07
CA LEU A 587 7.51 9.36 44.47
C LEU A 587 6.84 8.30 45.37
N GLN A 588 5.51 8.19 45.31
CA GLN A 588 4.74 7.30 46.21
C GLN A 588 4.48 5.90 45.64
N ASP A 589 4.17 5.80 44.34
CA ASP A 589 3.78 4.56 43.68
C ASP A 589 4.23 4.56 42.20
N PHE A 590 4.26 3.38 41.59
CA PHE A 590 4.56 3.16 40.18
C PHE A 590 3.61 2.13 39.56
N LYS A 591 3.34 2.27 38.26
CA LYS A 591 2.45 1.38 37.51
C LYS A 591 2.93 1.16 36.08
N TRP A 592 2.70 -0.04 35.57
CA TRP A 592 2.90 -0.45 34.19
C TRP A 592 1.55 -0.55 33.47
N LEU A 593 1.21 0.49 32.72
CA LEU A 593 -0.10 0.64 32.08
C LEU A 593 -0.02 0.67 30.55
N THR A 594 -1.05 0.16 29.90
CA THR A 594 -1.25 0.29 28.44
C THR A 594 -1.68 1.71 28.06
N LYS A 595 -1.55 2.09 26.77
CA LYS A 595 -1.97 3.40 26.25
C LYS A 595 -3.43 3.75 26.59
N GLU A 596 -4.31 2.77 26.56
CA GLU A 596 -5.74 2.93 26.87
C GLU A 596 -5.96 3.22 28.37
N GLU A 597 -5.27 2.50 29.25
CA GLU A 597 -5.34 2.68 30.70
C GLU A 597 -4.70 3.99 31.20
N ILE A 598 -3.75 4.57 30.47
CA ILE A 598 -3.07 5.82 30.89
C ILE A 598 -4.03 7.03 30.92
N ALA A 599 -5.00 7.07 30.00
CA ALA A 599 -5.90 8.21 29.82
C ALA A 599 -6.65 8.67 31.09
N PRO A 600 -7.24 7.79 31.94
CA PRO A 600 -7.89 8.20 33.19
C PRO A 600 -6.95 8.61 34.33
N TYR A 601 -5.68 8.19 34.36
CA TYR A 601 -4.77 8.51 35.49
C TYR A 601 -4.08 9.87 35.35
N VAL A 602 -3.83 10.33 34.12
CA VAL A 602 -3.07 11.56 33.85
C VAL A 602 -4.00 12.71 33.43
N LEU A 603 -3.60 13.96 33.69
CA LEU A 603 -4.41 15.13 33.31
C LEU A 603 -4.70 15.15 31.79
N PRO A 604 -5.91 15.50 31.33
CA PRO A 604 -6.25 15.48 29.90
C PRO A 604 -5.31 16.31 29.01
N GLN A 605 -4.79 17.42 29.52
CA GLN A 605 -3.82 18.29 28.83
C GLN A 605 -2.38 17.73 28.84
N TYR A 606 -2.08 16.78 29.73
CA TYR A 606 -0.85 15.97 29.66
C TYR A 606 -1.05 14.83 28.65
N TYR A 607 -2.17 14.11 28.73
CA TYR A 607 -2.51 13.03 27.80
C TYR A 607 -2.54 13.50 26.34
N SER A 608 -3.13 14.66 26.05
CA SER A 608 -3.22 15.23 24.70
C SER A 608 -1.85 15.46 24.04
N ASN A 609 -0.82 15.75 24.83
CA ASN A 609 0.57 15.90 24.37
C ASN A 609 1.28 14.54 24.24
N ILE A 610 1.09 13.61 25.18
CA ILE A 610 1.84 12.33 25.19
C ILE A 610 1.23 11.23 24.31
N LYS A 611 -0.08 11.25 24.03
CA LYS A 611 -0.81 10.17 23.32
C LYS A 611 -0.22 9.78 21.96
N ASN A 612 0.51 10.69 21.30
CA ASN A 612 1.12 10.48 19.98
C ASN A 612 2.47 9.74 20.06
N MET A 613 3.18 9.79 21.19
CA MET A 613 4.42 9.00 21.40
C MET A 613 4.15 7.62 22.02
N LEU A 614 2.93 7.41 22.51
CA LEU A 614 2.44 6.11 23.00
C LEU A 614 1.94 5.25 21.82
N ALA A 615 2.51 4.05 21.70
CA ALA A 615 2.05 3.04 20.75
C ALA A 615 0.77 2.35 21.23
N GLU A 616 -0.07 1.90 20.29
CA GLU A 616 -1.32 1.17 20.59
C GLU A 616 -1.08 -0.32 20.87
N ARG A 617 0.04 -0.84 20.37
CA ARG A 617 0.60 -2.15 20.70
C ARG A 617 2.09 -1.99 20.85
#